data_AF-A0A2H5E357-F1
#
_entry.id   AF-A0A2H5E357-F1
#
_cell.length_a   1.000
_cell.length_b   1.000
_cell.length_c   1.000
_cell.angle_alpha   90.00
_cell.angle_beta   90.00
_cell.angle_gamma   90.00
#
_symmetry.space_group_name_H-M   'P 1'
#
loop_
_entity.id
_entity.type
_entity.pdbx_description
1 polymer ?
#
loop_
_entity_poly.entity_id
_entity_poly.type
_entity_poly.pdbx_seq_one_letter_code
_entity_poly.pdbx_strand_id
1 'polypeptide(L)'
;MSESETRAASGQAKPQPGSATYTYLRCYYRKSPAANQPQTTYVWATDPSSGDYYRVNGYWWSGSFVALKNMFYSDTSQDALRSVCQQTLAKQGINRPLALFAAANNAMSYNHTIWTLDGAGQGNAINRMVVFGDSLSDTQNMYGASQWRLPIASSWYIGRFSNGRVWVEHLADQLKLPLYNWAIGGSAADSHLVVPGLLQQVDSWSQYMQKAPGYRAENTLFTMLIGGNDLLNYGRAVDQVIADQGKALEKVIAAGGRNIVVLTLPDLSRTPSGSAGGKAPQLAQQVKDYNAKLATLVSGLQQKHGAGLKLRLFDAYGMFNDLLSNPAKYQVSNTTQPCLNVAANASLPYVLPQTPRPECSNADAFVFWDNLHPTTHTHLLLGQMVADFLRKQDLNLSAQARKR
;
A
#
# COMPACT_ATOMS: atom_id res chain seq x y z
N MET A 1 -43.60 13.75 27.08
CA MET A 1 -42.36 13.19 26.52
C MET A 1 -41.39 14.35 26.39
N SER A 2 -40.37 14.38 27.26
CA SER A 2 -39.51 15.54 27.51
C SER A 2 -38.51 15.80 26.38
N GLU A 3 -38.17 17.08 26.19
CA GLU A 3 -37.20 17.65 25.26
C GLU A 3 -35.72 17.24 25.51
N SER A 4 -35.45 16.02 25.96
CA SER A 4 -34.11 15.58 26.38
C SER A 4 -33.40 14.60 25.43
N GLU A 5 -33.96 14.31 24.25
CA GLU A 5 -33.40 13.28 23.34
C GLU A 5 -32.74 13.82 22.05
N THR A 6 -32.45 15.13 21.95
CA THR A 6 -31.81 15.70 20.73
C THR A 6 -30.43 16.32 20.96
N ARG A 7 -29.63 15.79 21.89
CA ARG A 7 -28.21 16.17 22.06
C ARG A 7 -27.31 14.96 22.34
N ALA A 8 -27.14 14.11 21.33
CA ALA A 8 -26.09 13.09 21.33
C ALA A 8 -25.48 12.91 19.92
N ALA A 9 -25.11 14.01 19.27
CA ALA A 9 -24.31 13.97 18.04
C ALA A 9 -23.55 15.30 17.88
N SER A 10 -22.33 15.38 18.42
CA SER A 10 -21.21 16.25 17.97
C SER A 10 -20.23 16.49 19.12
N GLY A 11 -19.38 15.49 19.37
CA GLY A 11 -18.30 15.58 20.36
C GLY A 11 -16.98 15.03 19.85
N GLN A 12 -16.71 15.07 18.55
CA GLN A 12 -15.35 14.85 18.06
C GLN A 12 -14.58 16.16 18.24
N ALA A 13 -13.62 16.15 19.18
CA ALA A 13 -12.72 17.28 19.40
C ALA A 13 -12.09 17.71 18.06
N LYS A 14 -12.03 19.02 17.81
CA LYS A 14 -11.38 19.56 16.59
C LYS A 14 -9.95 19.02 16.49
N PRO A 15 -9.49 18.59 15.30
CA PRO A 15 -8.09 18.24 15.07
C PRO A 15 -7.16 19.30 15.63
N GLN A 16 -6.30 18.92 16.58
CA GLN A 16 -5.27 19.81 17.12
C GLN A 16 -3.96 19.51 16.39
N PRO A 17 -3.46 20.43 15.55
CA PRO A 17 -2.17 20.28 14.88
C PRO A 17 -1.03 20.16 15.90
N GLY A 18 0.08 19.56 15.50
CA GLY A 18 1.33 19.65 16.25
C GLY A 18 1.94 21.06 16.16
N SER A 19 3.04 21.30 16.89
CA SER A 19 3.79 22.55 16.79
C SER A 19 4.39 22.73 15.39
N ALA A 20 4.23 23.93 14.82
CA ALA A 20 4.80 24.29 13.53
C ALA A 20 6.33 24.19 13.55
N THR A 21 6.89 23.60 12.50
CA THR A 21 8.32 23.35 12.32
C THR A 21 8.60 23.05 10.84
N TYR A 22 9.78 22.51 10.55
CA TYR A 22 10.14 21.98 9.24
C TYR A 22 10.87 20.63 9.36
N THR A 23 11.00 19.94 8.23
CA THR A 23 11.85 18.76 8.06
C THR A 23 12.57 18.81 6.71
N TYR A 24 13.50 17.88 6.45
CA TYR A 24 14.17 17.73 5.17
C TYR A 24 13.58 16.56 4.38
N LEU A 25 13.88 16.53 3.08
CA LEU A 25 13.33 15.56 2.15
C LEU A 25 14.45 14.64 1.63
N ARG A 26 14.31 13.33 1.83
CA ARG A 26 15.15 12.31 1.16
C ARG A 26 14.51 11.94 -0.17
N CYS A 27 15.33 11.83 -1.21
CA CYS A 27 14.93 11.42 -2.55
C CYS A 27 15.64 10.12 -2.92
N TYR A 28 14.93 9.01 -2.80
CA TYR A 28 15.46 7.68 -3.10
C TYR A 28 15.40 7.37 -4.59
N TYR A 29 16.39 6.67 -5.09
CA TYR A 29 16.44 6.16 -6.47
C TYR A 29 17.12 4.80 -6.51
N ARG A 30 16.86 4.03 -7.58
CA ARG A 30 17.54 2.75 -7.80
C ARG A 30 18.97 2.99 -8.28
N LYS A 31 19.94 2.28 -7.69
CA LYS A 31 21.37 2.38 -8.04
C LYS A 31 21.62 1.91 -9.48
N SER A 32 21.05 0.76 -9.83
CA SER A 32 21.14 0.14 -11.15
C SER A 32 19.87 0.39 -11.97
N PRO A 33 19.89 0.46 -13.31
CA PRO A 33 18.65 0.43 -14.09
C PRO A 33 18.05 -0.98 -14.20
N ALA A 34 18.82 -2.02 -13.88
CA ALA A 34 18.40 -3.39 -14.11
C ALA A 34 17.24 -3.80 -13.16
N ALA A 35 16.20 -4.40 -13.73
CA ALA A 35 14.99 -4.80 -12.99
C ALA A 35 15.30 -5.85 -11.90
N ASN A 36 16.33 -6.68 -12.09
CA ASN A 36 16.81 -7.69 -11.15
C ASN A 36 17.79 -7.16 -10.09
N GLN A 37 18.10 -5.86 -10.09
CA GLN A 37 18.96 -5.21 -9.09
C GLN A 37 18.16 -4.13 -8.34
N PRO A 38 17.41 -4.49 -7.28
CA PRO A 38 16.45 -3.60 -6.63
C PRO A 38 17.09 -2.61 -5.63
N GLN A 39 18.42 -2.62 -5.48
CA GLN A 39 19.08 -1.79 -4.48
C GLN A 39 18.86 -0.30 -4.77
N THR A 40 18.57 0.45 -3.71
CA THR A 40 18.35 1.89 -3.78
C THR A 40 19.36 2.63 -2.92
N THR A 41 19.43 3.94 -3.13
CA THR A 41 20.09 4.90 -2.24
C THR A 41 19.32 6.22 -2.31
N TYR A 42 19.73 7.23 -1.55
CA TYR A 42 19.08 8.53 -1.56
C TYR A 42 20.08 9.66 -1.63
N VAL A 43 19.58 10.81 -2.07
CA VAL A 43 20.20 12.11 -1.86
C VAL A 43 19.24 12.99 -1.05
N TRP A 44 19.77 13.99 -0.36
CA TRP A 44 18.93 15.03 0.21
C TRP A 44 18.46 15.96 -0.90
N ALA A 45 17.17 16.29 -0.89
CA ALA A 45 16.60 17.29 -1.77
C ALA A 45 17.30 18.64 -1.61
N THR A 46 17.53 19.33 -2.72
CA THR A 46 18.07 20.70 -2.71
C THR A 46 17.02 21.66 -3.23
N ASP A 47 16.93 22.83 -2.62
CA ASP A 47 16.12 23.93 -3.11
C ASP A 47 16.61 24.37 -4.49
N PRO A 48 15.74 24.42 -5.52
CA PRO A 48 16.16 24.79 -6.87
C PRO A 48 16.70 26.22 -7.00
N SER A 49 16.26 27.13 -6.11
CA SER A 49 16.62 28.55 -6.17
C SER A 49 17.91 28.88 -5.41
N SER A 50 18.07 28.35 -4.19
CA SER A 50 19.25 28.64 -3.36
C SER A 50 20.35 27.59 -3.46
N GLY A 51 19.99 26.34 -3.78
CA GLY A 51 20.90 25.20 -3.70
C GLY A 51 21.08 24.61 -2.30
N ASP A 52 20.49 25.21 -1.27
CA ASP A 52 20.49 24.67 0.10
C ASP A 52 19.65 23.40 0.21
N TYR A 53 19.69 22.72 1.35
CA TYR A 53 18.77 21.60 1.62
C TYR A 53 17.32 22.08 1.62
N TYR A 54 16.49 21.42 0.82
CA TYR A 54 15.06 21.72 0.71
C TYR A 54 14.35 21.41 2.03
N ARG A 55 13.57 22.38 2.51
CA ARG A 55 12.79 22.28 3.75
C ARG A 55 11.32 22.15 3.45
N VAL A 56 10.68 21.17 4.08
CA VAL A 56 9.22 21.01 4.06
C VAL A 56 8.67 21.59 5.36
N ASN A 57 7.90 22.67 5.28
CA ASN A 57 7.26 23.29 6.45
C ASN A 57 5.98 22.53 6.82
N GLY A 58 5.68 22.45 8.12
CA GLY A 58 4.57 21.62 8.60
C GLY A 58 4.65 21.32 10.09
N TYR A 59 4.09 20.19 10.50
CA TYR A 59 4.16 19.72 11.88
C TYR A 59 4.22 18.19 11.96
N TRP A 60 4.80 17.70 13.05
CA TRP A 60 4.87 16.27 13.35
C TRP A 60 3.68 15.82 14.19
N TRP A 61 3.24 14.60 13.97
CA TRP A 61 2.46 13.85 14.95
C TRP A 61 2.80 12.36 14.90
N SER A 62 2.69 11.70 16.05
CA SER A 62 2.92 10.27 16.23
C SER A 62 1.83 9.67 17.10
N GLY A 63 1.26 8.56 16.64
CA GLY A 63 0.36 7.75 17.44
C GLY A 63 1.10 6.70 18.27
N SER A 64 0.40 6.05 19.20
CA SER A 64 0.91 4.90 19.98
C SER A 64 1.08 3.62 19.13
N PHE A 65 0.56 3.62 17.90
CA PHE A 65 0.62 2.49 16.99
C PHE A 65 1.99 2.41 16.29
N VAL A 66 2.84 1.50 16.79
CA VAL A 66 4.26 1.31 16.46
C VAL A 66 5.06 2.61 16.70
N ALA A 67 5.71 2.70 17.87
CA ALA A 67 6.41 3.87 18.41
C ALA A 67 7.49 4.53 17.51
N LEU A 68 7.74 4.00 16.31
CA LEU A 68 8.68 4.51 15.31
C LEU A 68 7.99 5.24 14.13
N LYS A 69 6.66 5.28 14.09
CA LYS A 69 5.90 5.93 13.01
C LYS A 69 5.55 7.36 13.40
N ASN A 70 6.31 8.31 12.88
CA ASN A 70 5.92 9.71 12.82
C ASN A 70 5.39 10.02 11.42
N MET A 71 4.34 10.85 11.32
CA MET A 71 3.87 11.43 10.07
C MET A 71 4.08 12.95 10.11
N PHE A 72 4.58 13.50 9.01
CA PHE A 72 4.76 14.94 8.85
C PHE A 72 3.61 15.51 8.03
N TYR A 73 2.90 16.50 8.55
CA TYR A 73 1.76 17.12 7.89
C TYR A 73 2.19 18.44 7.29
N SER A 74 1.92 18.66 6.01
CA SER A 74 2.35 19.86 5.29
C SER A 74 1.30 20.29 4.26
N ASP A 75 1.24 21.59 3.96
CA ASP A 75 0.49 22.09 2.80
C ASP A 75 1.22 21.84 1.47
N THR A 76 2.47 21.38 1.52
CA THR A 76 3.25 21.06 0.32
C THR A 76 2.62 19.87 -0.40
N SER A 77 2.26 20.05 -1.67
CA SER A 77 1.68 18.98 -2.49
C SER A 77 2.69 17.85 -2.75
N GLN A 78 2.19 16.61 -2.86
CA GLN A 78 3.03 15.46 -3.24
C GLN A 78 3.73 15.65 -4.59
N ASP A 79 3.12 16.39 -5.52
CA ASP A 79 3.73 16.69 -6.82
C ASP A 79 4.90 17.64 -6.70
N ALA A 80 4.78 18.67 -5.84
CA ALA A 80 5.87 19.58 -5.56
C ALA A 80 7.04 18.81 -4.92
N LEU A 81 6.77 17.94 -3.95
CA LEU A 81 7.80 17.07 -3.34
C LEU A 81 8.47 16.16 -4.37
N ARG A 82 7.67 15.52 -5.23
CA ARG A 82 8.17 14.66 -6.32
C ARG A 82 9.03 15.46 -7.31
N SER A 83 8.57 16.64 -7.71
CA SER A 83 9.26 17.54 -8.65
C SER A 83 10.59 18.01 -8.08
N VAL A 84 10.65 18.43 -6.82
CA VAL A 84 11.89 18.81 -6.13
C VAL A 84 12.88 17.65 -6.13
N CYS A 85 12.43 16.43 -5.81
CA CYS A 85 13.29 15.26 -5.86
C CYS A 85 13.79 14.95 -7.28
N GLN A 86 12.93 15.00 -8.29
CA GLN A 86 13.31 14.75 -9.68
C GLN A 86 14.32 15.79 -10.19
N GLN A 87 14.13 17.06 -9.86
CA GLN A 87 15.07 18.14 -10.17
C GLN A 87 16.41 17.95 -9.45
N THR A 88 16.38 17.55 -8.18
CA THR A 88 17.60 17.26 -7.40
C THR A 88 18.40 16.12 -8.06
N LEU A 89 17.74 15.03 -8.43
CA LEU A 89 18.39 13.90 -9.10
C LEU A 89 18.96 14.32 -10.46
N ALA A 90 18.19 15.06 -11.26
CA ALA A 90 18.64 15.54 -12.58
C ALA A 90 19.86 16.47 -12.47
N LYS A 91 19.86 17.40 -11.49
CA LYS A 91 20.99 18.32 -11.23
C LYS A 91 22.27 17.58 -10.85
N GLN A 92 22.16 16.39 -10.27
CA GLN A 92 23.29 15.51 -9.94
C GLN A 92 23.64 14.52 -11.06
N GLY A 93 23.03 14.64 -12.24
CA GLY A 93 23.26 13.73 -13.37
C GLY A 93 22.64 12.33 -13.18
N ILE A 94 21.74 12.16 -12.21
CA ILE A 94 21.09 10.88 -11.91
C ILE A 94 19.81 10.77 -12.75
N ASN A 95 19.90 10.11 -13.90
CA ASN A 95 18.75 9.81 -14.75
C ASN A 95 18.07 8.50 -14.31
N ARG A 96 17.35 8.55 -13.19
CA ARG A 96 16.61 7.41 -12.60
C ARG A 96 15.23 7.85 -12.13
N PRO A 97 14.20 7.00 -12.26
CA PRO A 97 12.90 7.26 -11.65
C PRO A 97 13.02 7.40 -10.12
N LEU A 98 12.21 8.27 -9.56
CA LEU A 98 12.10 8.43 -8.10
C LEU A 98 11.50 7.16 -7.49
N ALA A 99 12.20 6.55 -6.54
CA ALA A 99 11.80 5.33 -5.86
C ALA A 99 10.85 5.59 -4.69
N LEU A 100 11.18 6.61 -3.90
CA LEU A 100 10.49 7.02 -2.69
C LEU A 100 10.97 8.44 -2.37
N PHE A 101 10.11 9.24 -1.76
CA PHE A 101 10.57 10.38 -0.98
C PHE A 101 10.03 10.29 0.44
N ALA A 102 10.78 10.83 1.40
CA ALA A 102 10.43 10.73 2.82
C ALA A 102 10.92 11.95 3.59
N ALA A 103 10.16 12.34 4.61
CA ALA A 103 10.61 13.30 5.60
C ALA A 103 11.66 12.66 6.52
N ALA A 104 12.72 13.41 6.82
CA ALA A 104 13.77 13.02 7.74
C ALA A 104 14.54 14.26 8.22
N ASN A 105 14.91 14.34 9.50
CA ASN A 105 15.63 15.49 10.04
C ASN A 105 17.15 15.34 9.92
N ASN A 106 17.66 14.11 9.81
CA ASN A 106 19.07 13.79 9.68
C ASN A 106 19.25 12.37 9.11
N ALA A 107 20.48 11.92 8.92
CA ALA A 107 20.78 10.60 8.35
C ALA A 107 20.30 9.41 9.22
N MET A 108 20.16 9.60 10.54
CA MET A 108 19.69 8.57 11.48
C MET A 108 18.17 8.48 11.57
N SER A 109 17.44 9.46 11.01
CA SER A 109 15.98 9.43 10.98
C SER A 109 15.48 8.27 10.11
N TYR A 110 14.35 7.66 10.50
CA TYR A 110 13.63 6.74 9.63
C TYR A 110 12.98 7.49 8.46
N ASN A 111 12.39 6.74 7.53
CA ASN A 111 11.61 7.30 6.43
C ASN A 111 10.20 7.60 6.92
N HIS A 112 9.86 8.88 7.04
CA HIS A 112 8.55 9.31 7.47
C HIS A 112 7.68 9.76 6.30
N THR A 113 6.41 9.35 6.32
CA THR A 113 5.40 9.79 5.35
C THR A 113 5.13 11.28 5.52
N ILE A 114 5.04 12.00 4.40
CA ILE A 114 4.57 13.39 4.38
C ILE A 114 3.11 13.38 3.92
N TRP A 115 2.19 13.77 4.79
CA TRP A 115 0.78 13.96 4.50
C TRP A 115 0.51 15.37 3.98
N THR A 116 0.01 15.49 2.75
CA THR A 116 -0.49 16.76 2.22
C THR A 116 -1.87 17.05 2.78
N LEU A 117 -2.01 18.18 3.48
CA LEU A 117 -3.26 18.68 4.05
C LEU A 117 -4.27 19.06 2.95
N ASP A 118 -5.56 18.92 3.27
CA ASP A 118 -6.62 19.37 2.36
C ASP A 118 -6.80 20.88 2.46
N GLY A 119 -7.03 21.53 1.32
CA GLY A 119 -7.43 22.94 1.28
C GLY A 119 -8.85 23.14 1.82
N ALA A 120 -9.10 24.32 2.41
CA ALA A 120 -10.40 24.69 2.98
C ALA A 120 -11.57 24.66 1.98
N GLY A 121 -11.30 24.86 0.68
CA GLY A 121 -12.29 24.84 -0.40
C GLY A 121 -12.43 23.51 -1.14
N GLN A 122 -12.01 22.38 -0.55
CA GLN A 122 -12.07 21.09 -1.23
C GLN A 122 -13.51 20.72 -1.66
N GLY A 123 -13.66 20.23 -2.88
CA GLY A 123 -14.92 19.66 -3.36
C GLY A 123 -15.23 18.28 -2.78
N ASN A 124 -16.22 17.59 -3.35
CA ASN A 124 -16.63 16.24 -2.95
C ASN A 124 -16.02 15.14 -3.83
N ALA A 125 -14.85 15.40 -4.41
CA ALA A 125 -14.19 14.51 -5.35
C ALA A 125 -13.00 13.82 -4.69
N ILE A 126 -12.71 12.60 -5.14
CA ILE A 126 -11.60 11.81 -4.61
C ILE A 126 -10.28 12.55 -4.86
N ASN A 127 -9.54 12.77 -3.78
CA ASN A 127 -8.31 13.56 -3.80
C ASN A 127 -7.07 12.81 -3.26
N ARG A 128 -7.26 11.60 -2.73
CA ARG A 128 -6.18 10.72 -2.25
C ARG A 128 -6.58 9.26 -2.20
N MET A 129 -5.58 8.41 -2.02
CA MET A 129 -5.71 7.00 -1.70
C MET A 129 -5.22 6.69 -0.29
N VAL A 130 -5.96 5.84 0.42
CA VAL A 130 -5.53 5.21 1.68
C VAL A 130 -5.56 3.70 1.51
N VAL A 131 -4.45 3.04 1.82
CA VAL A 131 -4.26 1.61 1.55
C VAL A 131 -4.19 0.83 2.86
N PHE A 132 -5.01 -0.22 2.95
CA PHE A 132 -4.93 -1.24 3.98
C PHE A 132 -4.61 -2.60 3.35
N GLY A 133 -3.92 -3.46 4.08
CA GLY A 133 -3.58 -4.78 3.58
C GLY A 133 -2.30 -5.36 4.17
N ASP A 134 -1.66 -6.22 3.41
CA ASP A 134 -0.46 -6.95 3.81
C ASP A 134 0.77 -6.61 2.94
N SER A 135 1.69 -7.58 2.78
CA SER A 135 2.94 -7.44 2.02
C SER A 135 2.74 -7.15 0.53
N LEU A 136 1.60 -7.53 -0.07
CA LEU A 136 1.30 -7.18 -1.47
C LEU A 136 1.07 -5.69 -1.67
N SER A 137 0.81 -4.96 -0.57
CA SER A 137 0.49 -3.53 -0.61
C SER A 137 1.45 -2.68 0.21
N ASP A 138 2.20 -3.24 1.18
CA ASP A 138 3.15 -2.49 2.01
C ASP A 138 4.27 -1.85 1.17
N THR A 139 4.60 -0.61 1.53
CA THR A 139 5.64 0.19 0.87
C THR A 139 6.80 0.55 1.80
N GLN A 140 6.62 0.57 3.13
CA GLN A 140 7.64 0.99 4.11
C GLN A 140 7.34 0.54 5.54
N ASN A 141 6.12 0.11 5.87
CA ASN A 141 5.69 0.00 7.25
C ASN A 141 6.41 -1.12 7.99
N MET A 142 6.47 -2.32 7.42
CA MET A 142 7.26 -3.43 7.98
C MET A 142 8.76 -3.10 7.96
N TYR A 143 9.22 -2.41 6.93
CA TYR A 143 10.62 -1.97 6.80
C TYR A 143 11.03 -0.99 7.89
N GLY A 144 10.20 0.00 8.21
CA GLY A 144 10.42 0.93 9.31
C GLY A 144 10.33 0.23 10.67
N ALA A 145 9.32 -0.61 10.88
CA ALA A 145 9.14 -1.35 12.13
C ALA A 145 10.30 -2.31 12.44
N SER A 146 10.90 -2.90 11.40
CA SER A 146 12.06 -3.80 11.51
C SER A 146 13.41 -3.07 11.53
N GLN A 147 13.42 -1.74 11.64
CA GLN A 147 14.64 -0.92 11.59
C GLN A 147 15.45 -1.17 10.31
N TRP A 148 14.75 -1.19 9.18
CA TRP A 148 15.29 -1.37 7.82
C TRP A 148 15.90 -2.76 7.54
N ARG A 149 15.49 -3.77 8.30
CA ARG A 149 15.99 -5.15 8.16
C ARG A 149 15.06 -6.07 7.37
N LEU A 150 13.76 -5.76 7.27
CA LEU A 150 12.75 -6.63 6.66
C LEU A 150 11.78 -5.86 5.75
N PRO A 151 11.70 -6.16 4.44
CA PRO A 151 12.61 -7.04 3.72
C PRO A 151 13.99 -6.37 3.54
N ILE A 152 15.06 -7.16 3.41
CA ILE A 152 16.42 -6.64 3.27
C ILE A 152 16.61 -5.89 1.94
N ALA A 153 17.06 -4.65 2.03
CA ALA A 153 17.16 -3.75 0.88
C ALA A 153 18.24 -4.12 -0.15
N SER A 154 19.07 -5.14 0.14
CA SER A 154 20.01 -5.71 -0.84
C SER A 154 19.31 -6.55 -1.91
N SER A 155 18.12 -7.07 -1.60
CA SER A 155 17.44 -8.09 -2.42
C SER A 155 15.96 -7.78 -2.64
N TRP A 156 15.39 -6.83 -1.92
CA TRP A 156 14.05 -6.29 -2.16
C TRP A 156 14.11 -4.77 -2.33
N TYR A 157 13.14 -4.22 -3.04
CA TYR A 157 13.10 -2.81 -3.37
C TYR A 157 12.64 -2.00 -2.16
N ILE A 158 13.57 -1.32 -1.49
CA ILE A 158 13.35 -0.43 -0.32
C ILE A 158 11.98 -0.60 0.36
N GLY A 159 11.87 -1.65 1.17
CA GLY A 159 10.69 -1.92 2.00
C GLY A 159 9.46 -2.51 1.31
N ARG A 160 9.47 -2.72 -0.02
CA ARG A 160 8.44 -3.46 -0.75
C ARG A 160 8.81 -4.93 -0.79
N PHE A 161 7.82 -5.81 -0.68
CA PHE A 161 8.00 -7.24 -0.92
C PHE A 161 7.97 -7.54 -2.44
N SER A 162 8.82 -6.85 -3.20
CA SER A 162 8.98 -7.04 -4.64
C SER A 162 10.34 -6.51 -5.08
N ASN A 163 10.69 -6.67 -6.36
CA ASN A 163 11.85 -6.01 -6.97
C ASN A 163 11.58 -4.56 -7.38
N GLY A 164 10.40 -4.00 -7.12
CA GLY A 164 10.07 -2.62 -7.48
C GLY A 164 8.82 -2.12 -6.76
N ARG A 165 8.08 -1.23 -7.42
CA ARG A 165 6.86 -0.61 -6.88
C ARG A 165 5.71 -1.62 -6.87
N VAL A 166 4.87 -1.55 -5.83
CA VAL A 166 3.70 -2.43 -5.68
C VAL A 166 2.46 -1.85 -6.36
N TRP A 167 1.42 -2.67 -6.52
CA TRP A 167 0.23 -2.35 -7.35
C TRP A 167 -0.47 -1.05 -6.94
N VAL A 168 -0.53 -0.73 -5.65
CA VAL A 168 -1.14 0.52 -5.17
C VAL A 168 -0.37 1.77 -5.59
N GLU A 169 0.94 1.66 -5.76
CA GLU A 169 1.77 2.76 -6.25
C GLU A 169 1.52 3.00 -7.75
N HIS A 170 1.36 1.93 -8.53
CA HIS A 170 0.99 2.01 -9.94
C HIS A 170 -0.45 2.51 -10.12
N LEU A 171 -1.39 2.03 -9.30
CA LEU A 171 -2.77 2.50 -9.27
C LEU A 171 -2.84 4.01 -8.97
N ALA A 172 -2.08 4.47 -7.97
CA ALA A 172 -2.00 5.89 -7.62
C ALA A 172 -1.48 6.74 -8.78
N ASP A 173 -0.46 6.28 -9.50
CA ASP A 173 0.06 6.97 -10.69
C ASP A 173 -0.94 6.96 -11.88
N GLN A 174 -1.72 5.90 -12.03
CA GLN A 174 -2.79 5.79 -13.04
C GLN A 174 -3.98 6.71 -12.74
N LEU A 175 -4.31 6.89 -11.45
CA LEU A 175 -5.40 7.76 -11.00
C LEU A 175 -4.94 9.19 -10.69
N LYS A 176 -3.64 9.46 -10.74
CA LYS A 176 -3.02 10.75 -10.37
C LYS A 176 -3.36 11.18 -8.94
N LEU A 177 -3.35 10.24 -8.00
CA LEU A 177 -3.69 10.47 -6.60
C LEU A 177 -2.46 10.34 -5.68
N PRO A 178 -2.32 11.21 -4.68
CA PRO A 178 -1.51 10.94 -3.49
C PRO A 178 -1.84 9.58 -2.88
N LEU A 179 -0.81 8.84 -2.44
CA LEU A 179 -0.94 7.52 -1.84
C LEU A 179 -0.43 7.54 -0.40
N TYR A 180 -1.27 7.10 0.54
CA TYR A 180 -0.90 6.93 1.94
C TYR A 180 -1.19 5.49 2.37
N ASN A 181 -0.24 4.87 3.06
CA ASN A 181 -0.22 3.42 3.19
C ASN A 181 -0.15 2.96 4.64
N TRP A 182 -1.15 2.18 5.05
CA TRP A 182 -1.25 1.52 6.34
C TRP A 182 -1.05 0.00 6.27
N ALA A 183 -0.94 -0.59 5.08
CA ALA A 183 -0.63 -2.01 4.90
C ALA A 183 0.72 -2.36 5.55
N ILE A 184 0.81 -3.52 6.18
CA ILE A 184 2.02 -4.00 6.85
C ILE A 184 2.33 -5.40 6.36
N GLY A 185 3.56 -5.64 5.93
CA GLY A 185 4.02 -6.97 5.54
C GLY A 185 3.75 -8.02 6.62
N GLY A 186 3.16 -9.16 6.26
CA GLY A 186 2.82 -10.21 7.20
C GLY A 186 1.55 -9.97 8.04
N SER A 187 0.83 -8.86 7.87
CA SER A 187 -0.45 -8.66 8.57
C SER A 187 -1.48 -9.74 8.23
N ALA A 188 -2.20 -10.16 9.26
CA ALA A 188 -3.45 -10.91 9.15
C ALA A 188 -4.66 -9.97 9.21
N ALA A 189 -5.88 -10.48 9.04
CA ALA A 189 -7.08 -9.70 9.30
C ALA A 189 -7.24 -9.33 10.79
N ASP A 190 -6.73 -10.16 11.70
CA ASP A 190 -6.52 -9.85 13.12
C ASP A 190 -5.06 -9.51 13.45
N SER A 191 -4.78 -9.13 14.69
CA SER A 191 -3.40 -9.10 15.17
C SER A 191 -2.92 -10.53 15.41
N HIS A 192 -1.82 -10.89 14.75
CA HIS A 192 -1.19 -12.18 14.94
C HIS A 192 0.29 -11.98 15.31
N LEU A 193 0.75 -12.67 16.36
CA LEU A 193 2.06 -12.47 16.97
C LEU A 193 2.28 -10.99 17.38
N VAL A 194 3.36 -10.38 16.88
CA VAL A 194 3.73 -8.98 17.11
C VAL A 194 3.37 -8.07 15.93
N VAL A 195 2.81 -8.63 14.85
CA VAL A 195 2.47 -7.87 13.64
C VAL A 195 1.04 -7.34 13.78
N PRO A 196 0.81 -6.02 13.69
CA PRO A 196 -0.53 -5.49 13.74
C PRO A 196 -1.42 -6.01 12.61
N GLY A 197 -2.68 -6.29 12.92
CA GLY A 197 -3.69 -6.72 11.97
C GLY A 197 -4.39 -5.59 11.24
N LEU A 198 -5.26 -5.96 10.31
CA LEU A 198 -6.09 -5.03 9.55
C LEU A 198 -6.91 -4.10 10.45
N LEU A 199 -7.53 -4.62 11.52
CA LEU A 199 -8.33 -3.79 12.43
C LEU A 199 -7.48 -2.69 13.08
N GLN A 200 -6.26 -3.00 13.48
CA GLN A 200 -5.37 -2.01 14.06
C GLN A 200 -4.82 -1.02 13.02
N GLN A 201 -4.66 -1.44 11.76
CA GLN A 201 -4.34 -0.52 10.66
C GLN A 201 -5.44 0.54 10.50
N VAL A 202 -6.72 0.13 10.53
CA VAL A 202 -7.86 1.06 10.44
C VAL A 202 -7.95 1.96 11.66
N ASP A 203 -7.78 1.42 12.87
CA ASP A 203 -7.79 2.21 14.10
C ASP A 203 -6.66 3.25 14.11
N SER A 204 -5.47 2.85 13.66
CA SER A 204 -4.34 3.76 13.50
C SER A 204 -4.65 4.87 12.51
N TRP A 205 -5.11 4.54 11.30
CA TRP A 205 -5.47 5.54 10.30
C TRP A 205 -6.44 6.57 10.88
N SER A 206 -7.50 6.11 11.56
CA SER A 206 -8.49 7.00 12.18
C SER A 206 -7.85 7.99 13.15
N GLN A 207 -6.89 7.53 13.98
CA GLN A 207 -6.16 8.42 14.90
C GLN A 207 -5.29 9.45 14.18
N TYR A 208 -4.56 9.05 13.13
CA TYR A 208 -3.74 9.99 12.34
C TYR A 208 -4.61 11.04 11.63
N MET A 209 -5.82 10.66 11.20
CA MET A 209 -6.74 11.58 10.51
C MET A 209 -7.35 12.63 11.45
N GLN A 210 -7.44 12.35 12.75
CA GLN A 210 -7.78 13.37 13.76
C GLN A 210 -6.74 14.49 13.86
N LYS A 211 -5.61 14.41 13.15
CA LYS A 211 -4.56 15.43 13.11
C LYS A 211 -4.41 16.09 11.74
N ALA A 212 -5.26 15.72 10.79
CA ALA A 212 -5.36 16.33 9.47
C ALA A 212 -6.57 17.28 9.43
N PRO A 213 -6.41 18.59 9.70
CA PRO A 213 -7.50 19.54 9.55
C PRO A 213 -8.07 19.49 8.13
N GLY A 214 -9.39 19.59 8.03
CA GLY A 214 -10.10 19.51 6.77
C GLY A 214 -10.19 18.10 6.19
N TYR A 215 -9.67 17.04 6.82
CA TYR A 215 -9.78 15.71 6.27
C TYR A 215 -11.24 15.24 6.09
N ARG A 216 -11.56 14.72 4.90
CA ARG A 216 -12.87 14.16 4.53
C ARG A 216 -12.70 12.72 4.05
N ALA A 217 -13.17 11.76 4.85
CA ALA A 217 -13.06 10.34 4.52
C ALA A 217 -13.85 9.98 3.24
N GLU A 218 -14.94 10.69 2.97
CA GLU A 218 -15.73 10.53 1.74
C GLU A 218 -14.92 10.88 0.47
N ASN A 219 -13.91 11.75 0.58
CA ASN A 219 -13.02 12.15 -0.52
C ASN A 219 -11.79 11.23 -0.69
N THR A 220 -11.76 10.11 0.02
CA THR A 220 -10.64 9.15 -0.02
C THR A 220 -11.06 7.88 -0.75
N LEU A 221 -10.22 7.40 -1.69
CA LEU A 221 -10.32 6.05 -2.21
C LEU A 221 -9.56 5.10 -1.27
N PHE A 222 -10.29 4.25 -0.56
CA PHE A 222 -9.72 3.20 0.27
C PHE A 222 -9.49 1.94 -0.54
N THR A 223 -8.36 1.29 -0.35
CA THR A 223 -8.09 -0.03 -0.94
C THR A 223 -7.87 -1.08 0.14
N MET A 224 -8.31 -2.31 -0.11
CA MET A 224 -8.10 -3.42 0.82
C MET A 224 -7.79 -4.72 0.08
N LEU A 225 -6.61 -5.29 0.34
CA LEU A 225 -6.20 -6.63 -0.06
C LEU A 225 -5.53 -7.30 1.15
N ILE A 226 -6.17 -8.32 1.70
CA ILE A 226 -5.79 -8.98 2.96
C ILE A 226 -6.21 -10.46 2.90
N GLY A 227 -5.73 -11.26 3.85
CA GLY A 227 -6.14 -12.66 4.04
C GLY A 227 -5.12 -13.67 3.55
N GLY A 228 -4.11 -13.24 2.79
CA GLY A 228 -3.08 -14.13 2.27
C GLY A 228 -2.28 -14.80 3.38
N ASN A 229 -1.80 -14.01 4.34
CA ASN A 229 -1.06 -14.52 5.50
C ASN A 229 -1.93 -15.37 6.43
N ASP A 230 -3.21 -15.02 6.60
CA ASP A 230 -4.16 -15.78 7.41
C ASP A 230 -4.25 -17.25 6.94
N LEU A 231 -4.35 -17.46 5.62
CA LEU A 231 -4.48 -18.80 5.04
C LEU A 231 -3.13 -19.51 4.88
N LEU A 232 -2.08 -18.80 4.43
CA LEU A 232 -0.77 -19.41 4.16
C LEU A 232 0.07 -19.67 5.42
N ASN A 233 0.09 -18.71 6.36
CA ASN A 233 1.09 -18.65 7.43
C ASN A 233 0.49 -18.91 8.82
N TYR A 234 -0.78 -18.55 9.03
CA TYR A 234 -1.38 -18.54 10.36
C TYR A 234 -2.46 -19.61 10.57
N GLY A 235 -2.88 -20.30 9.50
CA GLY A 235 -3.87 -21.38 9.57
C GLY A 235 -5.23 -20.93 10.09
N ARG A 236 -5.60 -19.65 9.89
CA ARG A 236 -6.88 -19.11 10.35
C ARG A 236 -8.03 -19.64 9.51
N ALA A 237 -9.17 -19.84 10.15
CA ALA A 237 -10.38 -20.27 9.46
C ALA A 237 -10.93 -19.12 8.60
N VAL A 238 -11.38 -19.44 7.38
CA VAL A 238 -11.91 -18.45 6.41
C VAL A 238 -12.98 -17.55 7.04
N ASP A 239 -13.89 -18.13 7.83
CA ASP A 239 -14.97 -17.37 8.49
C ASP A 239 -14.47 -16.30 9.46
N GLN A 240 -13.38 -16.58 10.18
CA GLN A 240 -12.77 -15.61 11.09
C GLN A 240 -12.15 -14.45 10.31
N VAL A 241 -11.45 -14.76 9.21
CA VAL A 241 -10.83 -13.74 8.35
C VAL A 241 -11.89 -12.82 7.75
N ILE A 242 -12.97 -13.39 7.21
CA ILE A 242 -14.10 -12.64 6.64
C ILE A 242 -14.81 -11.79 7.70
N ALA A 243 -15.02 -12.32 8.91
CA ALA A 243 -15.63 -11.58 10.00
C ALA A 243 -14.79 -10.34 10.39
N ASP A 244 -13.46 -10.50 10.50
CA ASP A 244 -12.58 -9.39 10.87
C ASP A 244 -12.41 -8.36 9.74
N GLN A 245 -12.35 -8.81 8.49
CA GLN A 245 -12.39 -7.92 7.33
C GLN A 245 -13.70 -7.13 7.26
N GLY A 246 -14.84 -7.77 7.57
CA GLY A 246 -16.14 -7.10 7.67
C GLY A 246 -16.16 -6.02 8.75
N LYS A 247 -15.62 -6.30 9.94
CA LYS A 247 -15.47 -5.30 11.02
C LYS A 247 -14.59 -4.13 10.57
N ALA A 248 -13.48 -4.39 9.87
CA ALA A 248 -12.59 -3.34 9.38
C ALA A 248 -13.28 -2.44 8.34
N LEU A 249 -14.02 -3.03 7.39
CA LEU A 249 -14.81 -2.27 6.41
C LEU A 249 -15.89 -1.42 7.08
N GLU A 250 -16.63 -1.98 8.04
CA GLU A 250 -17.64 -1.25 8.81
C GLU A 250 -17.02 -0.06 9.58
N LYS A 251 -15.82 -0.22 10.16
CA LYS A 251 -15.11 0.89 10.80
C LYS A 251 -14.75 2.01 9.83
N VAL A 252 -14.26 1.68 8.63
CA VAL A 252 -13.97 2.67 7.57
C VAL A 252 -15.25 3.39 7.15
N ILE A 253 -16.35 2.65 6.97
CA ILE A 253 -17.66 3.21 6.59
C ILE A 253 -18.22 4.12 7.70
N ALA A 254 -18.14 3.69 8.95
CA ALA A 254 -18.57 4.47 10.12
C ALA A 254 -17.75 5.76 10.28
N ALA A 255 -16.46 5.75 9.90
CA ALA A 255 -15.61 6.93 9.87
C ALA A 255 -15.87 7.87 8.67
N GLY A 256 -16.88 7.58 7.84
CA GLY A 256 -17.27 8.41 6.69
C GLY A 256 -16.70 7.96 5.34
N GLY A 257 -15.94 6.85 5.29
CA GLY A 257 -15.43 6.31 4.04
C GLY A 257 -16.57 5.88 3.10
N ARG A 258 -16.52 6.32 1.85
CA ARG A 258 -17.56 6.02 0.84
C ARG A 258 -17.03 5.41 -0.44
N ASN A 259 -15.75 5.55 -0.75
CA ASN A 259 -15.14 5.01 -1.96
C ASN A 259 -14.15 3.92 -1.58
N ILE A 260 -14.54 2.66 -1.74
CA ILE A 260 -13.74 1.52 -1.27
C ILE A 260 -13.61 0.51 -2.41
N VAL A 261 -12.40 0.05 -2.68
CA VAL A 261 -12.13 -1.10 -3.55
C VAL A 261 -11.48 -2.21 -2.73
N VAL A 262 -12.10 -3.38 -2.80
CA VAL A 262 -11.60 -4.62 -2.17
C VAL A 262 -11.21 -5.58 -3.28
N LEU A 263 -10.14 -6.32 -3.09
CA LEU A 263 -9.65 -7.30 -4.07
C LEU A 263 -9.89 -8.72 -3.54
N THR A 264 -10.30 -9.63 -4.42
CA THR A 264 -10.23 -11.07 -4.14
C THR A 264 -8.77 -11.50 -3.94
N LEU A 265 -8.54 -12.61 -3.21
CA LEU A 265 -7.21 -13.20 -3.10
C LEU A 265 -6.84 -13.88 -4.42
N PRO A 266 -5.62 -13.65 -4.96
CA PRO A 266 -5.03 -14.52 -5.97
C PRO A 266 -4.99 -15.98 -5.49
N ASP A 267 -4.92 -16.93 -6.42
CA ASP A 267 -4.78 -18.35 -6.05
C ASP A 267 -3.41 -18.62 -5.41
N LEU A 268 -3.38 -18.58 -4.07
CA LEU A 268 -2.18 -18.76 -3.27
C LEU A 268 -1.54 -20.14 -3.47
N SER A 269 -2.32 -21.16 -3.87
CA SER A 269 -1.82 -22.51 -4.16
C SER A 269 -0.89 -22.57 -5.38
N ARG A 270 -0.96 -21.55 -6.26
CA ARG A 270 -0.13 -21.43 -7.46
C ARG A 270 1.16 -20.63 -7.24
N THR A 271 1.38 -20.13 -6.02
CA THR A 271 2.67 -19.53 -5.65
C THR A 271 3.73 -20.63 -5.48
N PRO A 272 5.02 -20.33 -5.68
CA PRO A 272 6.08 -21.31 -5.40
C PRO A 272 5.99 -21.89 -3.98
N SER A 273 5.69 -21.08 -2.96
CA SER A 273 5.48 -21.54 -1.59
C SER A 273 4.20 -22.34 -1.39
N GLY A 274 3.09 -21.92 -2.00
CA GLY A 274 1.79 -22.57 -1.81
C GLY A 274 1.64 -23.90 -2.55
N SER A 275 2.44 -24.10 -3.62
CA SER A 275 2.52 -25.37 -4.35
C SER A 275 3.38 -26.41 -3.64
N ALA A 276 4.19 -26.02 -2.66
CA ALA A 276 5.08 -26.90 -1.92
C ALA A 276 4.32 -27.76 -0.87
N GLY A 277 4.87 -28.93 -0.55
CA GLY A 277 4.46 -29.72 0.62
C GLY A 277 3.04 -30.32 0.58
N GLY A 278 2.42 -30.44 -0.60
CA GLY A 278 1.17 -31.19 -0.81
C GLY A 278 -0.11 -30.50 -0.33
N LYS A 279 -0.04 -29.27 0.22
CA LYS A 279 -1.20 -28.52 0.74
C LYS A 279 -1.97 -27.72 -0.33
N ALA A 280 -1.46 -27.68 -1.56
CA ALA A 280 -2.02 -26.87 -2.64
C ALA A 280 -3.54 -27.08 -2.86
N PRO A 281 -4.10 -28.31 -2.88
CA PRO A 281 -5.53 -28.50 -3.08
C PRO A 281 -6.38 -27.89 -1.97
N GLN A 282 -5.93 -28.01 -0.71
CA GLN A 282 -6.62 -27.48 0.47
C GLN A 282 -6.60 -25.94 0.43
N LEU A 283 -5.42 -25.37 0.15
CA LEU A 283 -5.25 -23.93 0.04
C LEU A 283 -6.07 -23.32 -1.11
N ALA A 284 -6.11 -23.99 -2.28
CA ALA A 284 -6.95 -23.58 -3.40
C ALA A 284 -8.44 -23.53 -3.01
N GLN A 285 -8.91 -24.52 -2.25
CA GLN A 285 -10.28 -24.57 -1.76
C GLN A 285 -10.56 -23.46 -0.74
N GLN A 286 -9.64 -23.19 0.18
CA GLN A 286 -9.76 -22.10 1.15
C GLN A 286 -9.81 -20.72 0.47
N VAL A 287 -8.98 -20.49 -0.56
CA VAL A 287 -9.00 -19.23 -1.33
C VAL A 287 -10.32 -19.06 -2.07
N LYS A 288 -10.85 -20.13 -2.67
CA LYS A 288 -12.17 -20.09 -3.34
C LYS A 288 -13.30 -19.79 -2.34
N ASP A 289 -13.30 -20.45 -1.18
CA ASP A 289 -14.29 -20.21 -0.12
C ASP A 289 -14.20 -18.76 0.39
N TYR A 290 -12.98 -18.27 0.64
CA TYR A 290 -12.73 -16.89 1.03
C TYR A 290 -13.27 -15.89 -0.01
N ASN A 291 -12.94 -16.07 -1.28
CA ASN A 291 -13.36 -15.16 -2.34
C ASN A 291 -14.89 -15.15 -2.52
N ALA A 292 -15.55 -16.31 -2.38
CA ALA A 292 -17.01 -16.40 -2.40
C ALA A 292 -17.64 -15.66 -1.21
N LYS A 293 -17.14 -15.88 0.00
CA LYS A 293 -17.62 -15.21 1.22
C LYS A 293 -17.34 -13.71 1.22
N LEU A 294 -16.22 -13.28 0.63
CA LEU A 294 -15.90 -11.87 0.45
C LEU A 294 -16.88 -11.17 -0.50
N ALA A 295 -17.30 -11.84 -1.58
CA ALA A 295 -18.33 -11.31 -2.48
C ALA A 295 -19.68 -11.15 -1.75
N THR A 296 -20.07 -12.13 -0.94
CA THR A 296 -21.26 -12.04 -0.08
C THR A 296 -21.15 -10.90 0.93
N LEU A 297 -20.00 -10.75 1.61
CA LEU A 297 -19.77 -9.65 2.54
C LEU A 297 -19.87 -8.27 1.86
N VAL A 298 -19.22 -8.10 0.71
CA VAL A 298 -19.23 -6.83 -0.04
C VAL A 298 -20.65 -6.47 -0.49
N SER A 299 -21.38 -7.41 -1.08
CA SER A 299 -22.77 -7.19 -1.50
C SER A 299 -23.69 -6.87 -0.31
N GLY A 300 -23.55 -7.58 0.81
CA GLY A 300 -24.31 -7.32 2.03
C GLY A 300 -24.06 -5.93 2.61
N LEU A 301 -22.80 -5.49 2.68
CA LEU A 301 -22.44 -4.13 3.13
C LEU A 301 -22.96 -3.05 2.18
N GLN A 302 -22.86 -3.29 0.86
CA GLN A 302 -23.39 -2.36 -0.15
C GLN A 302 -24.90 -2.20 -0.05
N GLN A 303 -25.64 -3.28 0.23
CA GLN A 303 -27.09 -3.25 0.47
C GLN A 303 -27.42 -2.53 1.78
N LYS A 304 -26.71 -2.85 2.87
CA LYS A 304 -26.92 -2.26 4.20
C LYS A 304 -26.76 -0.74 4.23
N HIS A 305 -25.74 -0.21 3.55
CA HIS A 305 -25.39 1.23 3.57
C HIS A 305 -25.94 2.02 2.37
N GLY A 306 -26.59 1.34 1.43
CA GLY A 306 -27.28 1.95 0.29
C GLY A 306 -26.36 2.62 -0.74
N ALA A 307 -26.98 3.36 -1.68
CA ALA A 307 -26.32 3.89 -2.87
C ALA A 307 -25.22 4.94 -2.62
N GLY A 308 -25.17 5.50 -1.39
CA GLY A 308 -24.14 6.44 -0.97
C GLY A 308 -22.79 5.79 -0.72
N LEU A 309 -22.75 4.49 -0.41
CA LEU A 309 -21.52 3.70 -0.38
C LEU A 309 -21.19 3.22 -1.80
N LYS A 310 -19.93 3.37 -2.20
CA LYS A 310 -19.37 2.81 -3.44
C LYS A 310 -18.31 1.78 -3.07
N LEU A 311 -18.76 0.60 -2.64
CA LEU A 311 -17.93 -0.54 -2.28
C LEU A 311 -17.83 -1.49 -3.49
N ARG A 312 -16.64 -1.59 -4.07
CA ARG A 312 -16.38 -2.33 -5.31
C ARG A 312 -15.49 -3.54 -5.02
N LEU A 313 -15.81 -4.68 -5.63
CA LEU A 313 -14.99 -5.89 -5.59
C LEU A 313 -14.27 -6.06 -6.92
N PHE A 314 -12.93 -6.08 -6.90
CA PHE A 314 -12.11 -6.39 -8.06
C PHE A 314 -11.66 -7.86 -8.03
N ASP A 315 -11.78 -8.54 -9.16
CA ASP A 315 -11.41 -9.96 -9.29
C ASP A 315 -9.91 -10.13 -9.61
N ALA A 316 -9.06 -10.05 -8.58
CA ALA A 316 -7.65 -10.36 -8.72
C ALA A 316 -7.41 -11.86 -8.93
N TYR A 317 -8.25 -12.74 -8.37
CA TYR A 317 -8.20 -14.18 -8.60
C TYR A 317 -8.27 -14.53 -10.09
N GLY A 318 -9.27 -14.02 -10.80
CA GLY A 318 -9.40 -14.20 -12.25
C GLY A 318 -8.21 -13.63 -13.03
N MET A 319 -7.76 -12.42 -12.67
CA MET A 319 -6.62 -11.77 -13.30
C MET A 319 -5.34 -12.60 -13.19
N PHE A 320 -4.98 -13.05 -11.99
CA PHE A 320 -3.77 -13.85 -11.78
C PHE A 320 -3.88 -15.23 -12.45
N ASN A 321 -5.08 -15.82 -12.49
CA ASN A 321 -5.26 -17.08 -13.19
C ASN A 321 -5.08 -16.95 -14.70
N ASP A 322 -5.58 -15.86 -15.31
CA ASP A 322 -5.34 -15.56 -16.71
C ASP A 322 -3.85 -15.27 -16.97
N LEU A 323 -3.19 -14.51 -16.09
CA LEU A 323 -1.74 -14.26 -16.17
C LEU A 323 -0.93 -15.55 -16.20
N LEU A 324 -1.19 -16.45 -15.25
CA LEU A 324 -0.42 -17.68 -15.09
C LEU A 324 -0.70 -18.70 -16.20
N SER A 325 -1.90 -18.68 -16.79
CA SER A 325 -2.31 -19.61 -17.85
C SER A 325 -2.02 -19.08 -19.26
N ASN A 326 -2.01 -17.76 -19.44
CA ASN A 326 -1.76 -17.08 -20.72
C ASN A 326 -0.62 -16.04 -20.61
N PRO A 327 0.58 -16.42 -20.14
CA PRO A 327 1.62 -15.46 -19.74
C PRO A 327 2.16 -14.62 -20.90
N ALA A 328 2.14 -15.14 -22.14
CA ALA A 328 2.56 -14.40 -23.33
C ALA A 328 1.72 -13.13 -23.59
N LYS A 329 0.41 -13.14 -23.25
CA LYS A 329 -0.47 -11.96 -23.30
C LYS A 329 0.06 -10.80 -22.45
N TYR A 330 0.84 -11.13 -21.43
CA TYR A 330 1.34 -10.22 -20.42
C TYR A 330 2.87 -10.01 -20.50
N GLN A 331 3.50 -10.48 -21.58
CA GLN A 331 4.95 -10.40 -21.78
C GLN A 331 5.75 -11.08 -20.66
N VAL A 332 5.18 -12.14 -20.08
CA VAL A 332 5.79 -12.99 -19.07
C VAL A 332 6.12 -14.34 -19.70
N SER A 333 7.24 -14.95 -19.29
CA SER A 333 7.65 -16.28 -19.74
C SER A 333 7.84 -17.27 -18.60
N ASN A 334 8.05 -16.81 -17.36
CA ASN A 334 8.19 -17.68 -16.19
C ASN A 334 7.08 -17.43 -15.16
N THR A 335 6.23 -18.43 -14.99
CA THR A 335 5.06 -18.39 -14.09
C THR A 335 5.19 -19.32 -12.88
N THR A 336 6.29 -20.04 -12.74
CA THR A 336 6.42 -21.12 -11.74
C THR A 336 7.61 -20.95 -10.81
N GLN A 337 8.73 -20.42 -11.30
CA GLN A 337 9.92 -20.20 -10.49
C GLN A 337 10.02 -18.74 -10.06
N PRO A 338 10.49 -18.46 -8.84
CA PRO A 338 10.84 -17.10 -8.44
C PRO A 338 12.10 -16.65 -9.18
N CYS A 339 12.19 -15.34 -9.46
CA CYS A 339 13.41 -14.74 -9.98
C CYS A 339 14.59 -14.84 -9.00
N LEU A 340 14.35 -14.64 -7.70
CA LEU A 340 15.35 -14.85 -6.65
C LEU A 340 15.60 -16.34 -6.43
N ASN A 341 16.87 -16.68 -6.17
CA ASN A 341 17.26 -18.01 -5.74
C ASN A 341 17.03 -18.20 -4.24
N VAL A 342 15.75 -18.28 -3.83
CA VAL A 342 15.36 -18.47 -2.43
C VAL A 342 15.17 -19.95 -2.14
N ALA A 343 15.91 -20.49 -1.18
CA ALA A 343 15.72 -21.87 -0.73
C ALA A 343 14.31 -22.06 -0.13
N ALA A 344 13.62 -23.13 -0.54
CA ALA A 344 12.25 -23.43 -0.12
C ALA A 344 12.09 -23.64 1.40
N ASN A 345 13.17 -23.93 2.12
CA ASN A 345 13.22 -24.20 3.55
C ASN A 345 13.90 -23.09 4.39
N ALA A 346 14.18 -21.93 3.80
CA ALA A 346 14.75 -20.82 4.56
C ALA A 346 13.69 -20.26 5.52
N SER A 347 13.97 -20.28 6.82
CA SER A 347 13.12 -19.68 7.87
C SER A 347 13.28 -18.15 7.97
N LEU A 348 14.25 -17.55 7.26
CA LEU A 348 14.63 -16.14 7.35
C LEU A 348 14.91 -15.44 5.98
N PRO A 349 14.25 -15.79 4.86
CA PRO A 349 14.68 -15.35 3.53
C PRO A 349 14.64 -13.82 3.39
N TYR A 350 13.71 -13.16 4.06
CA TYR A 350 13.49 -11.71 3.94
C TYR A 350 14.51 -10.86 4.73
N VAL A 351 15.33 -11.44 5.61
CA VAL A 351 16.34 -10.69 6.40
C VAL A 351 17.77 -11.04 6.00
N LEU A 352 17.95 -11.98 5.07
CA LEU A 352 19.25 -12.39 4.55
C LEU A 352 19.35 -12.05 3.06
N PRO A 353 20.51 -11.59 2.58
CA PRO A 353 20.70 -11.31 1.16
C PRO A 353 20.41 -12.53 0.30
N GLN A 354 19.60 -12.33 -0.74
CA GLN A 354 19.30 -13.28 -1.81
C GLN A 354 19.87 -12.75 -3.13
N THR A 355 20.20 -13.67 -4.04
CA THR A 355 20.67 -13.35 -5.38
C THR A 355 19.64 -13.78 -6.43
N PRO A 356 19.48 -13.04 -7.54
CA PRO A 356 18.71 -13.52 -8.68
C PRO A 356 19.31 -14.82 -9.23
N ARG A 357 18.44 -15.72 -9.71
CA ARG A 357 18.86 -16.91 -10.44
C ARG A 357 19.55 -16.53 -11.76
N PRO A 358 20.42 -17.38 -12.32
CA PRO A 358 21.04 -17.13 -13.63
C PRO A 358 20.03 -16.85 -14.75
N GLU A 359 18.87 -17.51 -14.71
CA GLU A 359 17.80 -17.34 -15.70
C GLU A 359 17.05 -16.00 -15.55
N CYS A 360 17.19 -15.33 -14.40
CA CYS A 360 16.57 -14.04 -14.14
C CYS A 360 17.45 -12.86 -14.60
N SER A 361 17.80 -12.87 -15.88
CA SER A 361 18.43 -11.72 -16.55
C SER A 361 17.44 -10.58 -16.77
N ASN A 362 16.17 -10.91 -17.05
CA ASN A 362 15.04 -9.98 -17.10
C ASN A 362 13.98 -10.36 -16.06
N ALA A 363 13.92 -9.61 -14.96
CA ALA A 363 12.93 -9.86 -13.90
C ALA A 363 11.49 -9.59 -14.34
N ASP A 364 11.25 -8.77 -15.37
CA ASP A 364 9.90 -8.48 -15.84
C ASP A 364 9.28 -9.69 -16.57
N ALA A 365 10.10 -10.63 -17.03
CA ALA A 365 9.63 -11.88 -17.63
C ALA A 365 9.16 -12.92 -16.59
N PHE A 366 9.29 -12.64 -15.29
CA PHE A 366 8.87 -13.51 -14.19
C PHE A 366 7.60 -12.96 -13.53
N VAL A 367 6.67 -13.85 -13.17
CA VAL A 367 5.55 -13.49 -12.30
C VAL A 367 6.05 -13.23 -10.88
N PHE A 368 6.90 -14.11 -10.37
CA PHE A 368 7.31 -14.15 -8.97
C PHE A 368 8.72 -13.58 -8.76
N TRP A 369 8.86 -12.66 -7.81
CA TRP A 369 10.16 -12.17 -7.37
C TRP A 369 10.81 -13.14 -6.38
N ASP A 370 10.06 -13.52 -5.36
CA ASP A 370 10.44 -14.53 -4.36
C ASP A 370 9.40 -15.67 -4.34
N ASN A 371 9.48 -16.59 -3.38
CA ASN A 371 8.59 -17.75 -3.35
C ASN A 371 7.09 -17.43 -3.18
N LEU A 372 6.74 -16.18 -2.88
CA LEU A 372 5.37 -15.77 -2.60
C LEU A 372 4.94 -14.54 -3.41
N HIS A 373 5.81 -13.53 -3.49
CA HIS A 373 5.42 -12.21 -3.96
C HIS A 373 5.69 -11.98 -5.45
N PRO A 374 4.81 -11.24 -6.14
CA PRO A 374 4.98 -10.94 -7.54
C PRO A 374 6.09 -9.90 -7.81
N THR A 375 6.59 -9.90 -9.04
CA THR A 375 7.50 -8.87 -9.54
C THR A 375 6.78 -7.52 -9.72
N THR A 376 7.55 -6.45 -9.83
CA THR A 376 7.01 -5.11 -10.09
C THR A 376 6.26 -5.02 -11.42
N HIS A 377 6.58 -5.87 -12.40
CA HIS A 377 5.84 -5.96 -13.66
C HIS A 377 4.44 -6.53 -13.44
N THR A 378 4.34 -7.62 -12.68
CA THR A 378 3.03 -8.18 -12.30
C THR A 378 2.21 -7.20 -11.44
N HIS A 379 2.87 -6.46 -10.54
CA HIS A 379 2.21 -5.37 -9.80
C HIS A 379 1.76 -4.21 -10.70
N LEU A 380 2.51 -3.86 -11.74
CA LEU A 380 2.12 -2.86 -12.73
C LEU A 380 0.84 -3.29 -13.46
N LEU A 381 0.78 -4.54 -13.93
CA LEU A 381 -0.39 -5.12 -14.58
C LEU A 381 -1.62 -5.06 -13.65
N LEU A 382 -1.48 -5.48 -12.39
CA LEU A 382 -2.57 -5.40 -11.41
C LEU A 382 -3.03 -3.96 -11.20
N GLY A 383 -2.10 -3.01 -11.00
CA GLY A 383 -2.43 -1.60 -10.80
C GLY A 383 -3.17 -0.99 -11.99
N GLN A 384 -2.76 -1.30 -13.22
CA GLN A 384 -3.44 -0.86 -14.45
C GLN A 384 -4.85 -1.44 -14.57
N MET A 385 -5.02 -2.75 -14.35
CA MET A 385 -6.33 -3.38 -14.47
C MET A 385 -7.32 -2.90 -13.40
N VAL A 386 -6.86 -2.67 -12.16
CA VAL A 386 -7.70 -2.06 -11.13
C VAL A 386 -8.08 -0.64 -11.51
N ALA A 387 -7.17 0.15 -12.08
CA ALA A 387 -7.48 1.49 -12.56
C ALA A 387 -8.55 1.46 -13.66
N ASP A 388 -8.42 0.56 -14.64
CA ASP A 388 -9.38 0.41 -15.73
C ASP A 388 -10.75 -0.06 -15.25
N PHE A 389 -10.77 -1.02 -14.32
CA PHE A 389 -12.00 -1.44 -13.66
C PHE A 389 -12.68 -0.26 -12.95
N LEU A 390 -11.91 0.54 -12.21
CA LEU A 390 -12.45 1.66 -11.46
C LEU A 390 -12.93 2.81 -12.36
N ARG A 391 -12.25 3.09 -13.49
CA ARG A 391 -12.69 4.09 -14.48
C ARG A 391 -14.02 3.72 -15.13
N LYS A 392 -14.26 2.43 -15.39
CA LYS A 392 -15.55 1.92 -15.91
C LYS A 392 -16.72 2.03 -14.92
N GLN A 393 -16.43 2.38 -13.67
CA GLN A 393 -17.40 2.46 -12.58
C GLN A 393 -17.62 3.92 -12.11
N ASP A 394 -17.37 4.89 -13.00
CA ASP A 394 -17.58 6.32 -12.84
C ASP A 394 -16.98 6.91 -11.55
N LEU A 395 -15.67 6.72 -11.34
CA LEU A 395 -14.96 7.36 -10.23
C LEU A 395 -15.03 8.89 -10.34
N ASN A 396 -15.57 9.55 -9.31
CA ASN A 396 -15.55 11.00 -9.19
C ASN A 396 -14.17 11.50 -8.70
N LEU A 397 -13.18 11.55 -9.59
CA LEU A 397 -11.84 12.07 -9.28
C LEU A 397 -11.83 13.60 -9.23
N SER A 398 -10.96 14.19 -8.41
CA SER A 398 -10.76 15.64 -8.33
C SER A 398 -10.27 16.24 -9.66
N ALA A 399 -10.53 17.54 -9.89
CA ALA A 399 -10.09 18.23 -11.10
C ALA A 399 -8.56 18.17 -11.29
N GLN A 400 -7.79 18.18 -10.19
CA GLN A 400 -6.33 18.01 -10.22
C GLN A 400 -5.91 16.63 -10.74
N ALA A 401 -6.69 15.58 -10.42
CA ALA A 401 -6.48 14.23 -10.94
C ALA A 401 -6.94 14.07 -12.41
N ARG A 402 -7.91 14.86 -12.88
CA ARG A 402 -8.44 14.77 -14.26
C ARG A 402 -7.63 15.56 -15.30
N LYS A 403 -6.93 16.63 -14.91
CA LYS A 403 -6.21 17.52 -15.82
C LYS A 403 -4.79 17.02 -16.21
N ARG A 404 -4.43 15.78 -15.89
CA ARG A 404 -3.04 15.30 -15.93
C ARG A 404 -2.86 13.90 -16.50
#